data_AF-A0AA87K8C6-F1
#
_entry.id   AF-A0AA87K8C6-F1
#
_cell.length_a   1.000
_cell.length_b   1.000
_cell.length_c   1.000
_cell.angle_alpha   90.00
_cell.angle_beta   90.00
_cell.angle_gamma   90.00
#
_symmetry.space_group_name_H-M   'P 1'
#
loop_
_entity.id
_entity.type
_entity.pdbx_description
1 polymer ?
#
loop_
_entity_poly.entity_id
_entity_poly.type
_entity_poly.pdbx_seq_one_letter_code
_entity_poly.pdbx_strand_id
1 'polypeptide(L)'
;MVKEQIVQHAMQIILHAGDARKHCMDALKAIESYDFALAEVEIKQANEEIVQAHRIQTDAITAETSGEDGEYSVLFAHAQDTLMTIYSEINIAKRMLAIFKAYDRRIEQLESRLEREEEND
;
A
#
# COMPACT_ATOMS: atom_id res chain seq x y z
N MET A 1 -17.50 -1.06 29.00
CA MET A 1 -17.43 -2.38 28.32
C MET A 1 -17.22 -2.01 26.88
N VAL A 2 -16.07 -2.32 26.28
CA VAL A 2 -15.80 -1.94 24.89
C VAL A 2 -16.97 -2.39 24.03
N LYS A 3 -17.66 -1.46 23.38
CA LYS A 3 -18.75 -1.78 22.45
C LYS A 3 -18.26 -2.83 21.46
N GLU A 4 -19.00 -3.93 21.34
CA GLU A 4 -18.66 -5.07 20.47
C GLU A 4 -18.43 -4.63 19.01
N GLN A 5 -19.13 -3.58 18.58
CA GLN A 5 -18.93 -2.92 17.29
C GLN A 5 -17.52 -2.34 17.08
N ILE A 6 -16.90 -1.74 18.10
CA ILE A 6 -15.53 -1.18 18.01
C ILE A 6 -14.51 -2.31 17.82
N VAL A 7 -14.71 -3.43 18.50
CA VAL A 7 -13.87 -4.62 18.32
C VAL A 7 -14.03 -5.18 16.91
N GLN A 8 -15.26 -5.27 16.40
CA GLN A 8 -15.52 -5.72 15.02
C GLN A 8 -14.87 -4.81 13.98
N HIS A 9 -15.02 -3.48 14.11
CA HIS A 9 -14.36 -2.53 13.22
C HIS A 9 -12.83 -2.65 13.28
N ALA A 10 -12.25 -2.76 14.48
CA ALA A 10 -10.81 -2.93 14.65
C ALA A 10 -10.31 -4.20 13.94
N MET A 11 -11.02 -5.33 14.12
CA MET A 11 -10.66 -6.60 13.48
C MET A 11 -10.78 -6.53 11.95
N GLN A 12 -11.80 -5.88 11.41
CA GLN A 12 -11.95 -5.68 9.97
C GLN A 12 -10.84 -4.79 9.40
N ILE A 13 -10.48 -3.70 10.10
CA ILE A 13 -9.34 -2.85 9.72
C ILE A 13 -8.06 -3.67 9.71
N ILE A 14 -7.79 -4.46 10.75
CA ILE A 14 -6.58 -5.28 10.86
C ILE A 14 -6.51 -6.32 9.74
N LEU A 15 -7.64 -6.96 9.40
CA LEU A 15 -7.69 -7.97 8.33
C LEU A 15 -7.33 -7.34 6.97
N HIS A 16 -8.07 -6.32 6.56
CA HIS A 16 -7.85 -5.63 5.28
C HIS A 16 -6.46 -4.97 5.22
N ALA A 17 -6.00 -4.35 6.31
CA ALA A 17 -4.65 -3.81 6.36
C ALA A 17 -3.60 -4.93 6.24
N GLY A 18 -3.79 -6.06 6.91
CA GLY A 18 -2.90 -7.22 6.82
C GLY A 18 -2.76 -7.75 5.39
N ASP A 19 -3.88 -7.92 4.68
CA ASP A 19 -3.88 -8.34 3.28
C ASP A 19 -3.24 -7.28 2.37
N ALA A 20 -3.54 -5.99 2.61
CA ALA A 20 -2.89 -4.89 1.90
C ALA A 20 -1.35 -4.89 2.08
N ARG A 21 -0.86 -5.18 3.29
CA ARG A 21 0.58 -5.29 3.57
C ARG A 21 1.21 -6.46 2.85
N LYS A 22 0.53 -7.61 2.79
CA LYS A 22 1.01 -8.78 2.03
C LYS A 22 1.20 -8.41 0.56
N HIS A 23 0.17 -7.86 -0.08
CA HIS A 23 0.25 -7.40 -1.47
C HIS A 23 1.33 -6.32 -1.67
N CYS A 24 1.48 -5.37 -0.73
CA CYS A 24 2.54 -4.37 -0.78
C CYS A 24 3.94 -5.01 -0.75
N MET A 25 4.15 -6.04 0.07
CA MET A 25 5.43 -6.75 0.15
C MET A 25 5.71 -7.56 -1.11
N ASP A 26 4.69 -8.21 -1.68
CA ASP A 26 4.83 -8.98 -2.90
C ASP A 26 5.09 -8.05 -4.12
N ALA A 27 4.50 -6.85 -4.14
CA ALA A 27 4.86 -5.81 -5.09
C ALA A 27 6.33 -5.37 -4.98
N LEU A 28 6.85 -5.18 -3.77
CA LEU A 28 8.25 -4.79 -3.56
C LEU A 28 9.21 -5.87 -4.06
N LYS A 29 8.93 -7.15 -3.79
CA LYS A 29 9.71 -8.28 -4.33
C LYS A 29 9.67 -8.35 -5.86
N ALA A 30 8.52 -8.06 -6.45
CA ALA A 30 8.37 -7.99 -7.91
C ALA A 30 9.22 -6.85 -8.49
N ILE A 31 9.25 -5.68 -7.85
CA ILE A 31 10.14 -4.55 -8.21
C ILE A 31 11.61 -4.96 -8.13
N GLU A 32 12.02 -5.64 -7.06
CA GLU A 32 13.40 -6.16 -6.89
C GLU A 32 13.80 -7.14 -7.99
N SER A 33 12.82 -7.87 -8.55
CA SER A 33 13.02 -8.85 -9.63
C SER A 33 12.79 -8.27 -11.03
N TYR A 34 12.58 -6.95 -11.14
CA TYR A 34 12.24 -6.25 -12.40
C TYR A 34 10.93 -6.72 -13.06
N ASP A 35 10.09 -7.49 -12.35
CA ASP A 35 8.75 -7.85 -12.82
C ASP A 35 7.77 -6.71 -12.51
N PHE A 36 7.87 -5.66 -13.33
CA PHE A 36 7.06 -4.47 -13.12
C PHE A 36 5.57 -4.67 -13.42
N ALA A 37 5.21 -5.69 -14.22
CA ALA A 37 3.81 -5.99 -14.50
C ALA A 37 3.14 -6.59 -13.28
N LEU A 38 3.78 -7.57 -12.63
CA LEU A 38 3.31 -8.13 -11.38
C LEU A 38 3.27 -7.06 -10.28
N ALA A 39 4.29 -6.22 -10.18
CA ALA A 39 4.32 -5.12 -9.21
C ALA A 39 3.11 -4.19 -9.33
N GLU A 40 2.65 -3.86 -10.55
CA GLU A 40 1.46 -3.04 -10.75
C GLU A 40 0.18 -3.73 -10.29
N VAL A 41 0.05 -5.03 -10.55
CA VAL A 41 -1.09 -5.84 -10.12
C VAL A 41 -1.16 -5.90 -8.59
N GLU A 42 -0.04 -6.21 -7.95
CA GLU A 42 0.05 -6.32 -6.48
C GLU A 42 -0.19 -4.96 -5.80
N ILE A 43 0.37 -3.86 -6.32
CA ILE A 43 0.07 -2.52 -5.80
C ILE A 43 -1.41 -2.20 -5.93
N LYS A 44 -2.06 -2.58 -7.03
CA LYS A 44 -3.49 -2.36 -7.21
C LYS A 44 -4.31 -3.12 -6.17
N GLN A 45 -4.01 -4.40 -5.95
CA GLN A 45 -4.66 -5.22 -4.93
C GLN A 45 -4.44 -4.65 -3.51
N ALA A 46 -3.20 -4.23 -3.19
CA ALA A 46 -2.90 -3.57 -1.92
C ALA A 46 -3.76 -2.30 -1.71
N ASN A 47 -3.99 -1.51 -2.77
CA ASN A 47 -4.86 -0.33 -2.68
C ASN A 47 -6.34 -0.69 -2.50
N GLU A 48 -6.82 -1.74 -3.14
CA GLU A 48 -8.21 -2.16 -3.00
C GLU A 48 -8.51 -2.55 -1.55
N GLU A 49 -7.63 -3.33 -0.93
CA GLU A 49 -7.73 -3.72 0.48
C GLU A 49 -7.61 -2.53 1.44
N ILE A 50 -6.59 -1.66 1.25
CA ILE A 50 -6.38 -0.52 2.16
C ILE A 50 -7.54 0.47 2.09
N VAL A 51 -8.21 0.60 0.95
CA VAL A 51 -9.41 1.44 0.81
C VAL A 51 -10.58 0.89 1.63
N GLN A 52 -10.75 -0.42 1.75
CA GLN A 52 -11.79 -0.99 2.61
C GLN A 52 -11.52 -0.65 4.09
N ALA A 53 -10.28 -0.86 4.55
CA ALA A 53 -9.88 -0.50 5.91
C ALA A 53 -10.04 1.01 6.18
N HIS A 54 -9.64 1.86 5.23
CA HIS A 54 -9.71 3.31 5.36
C HIS A 54 -11.15 3.84 5.40
N ARG A 55 -12.10 3.17 4.73
CA ARG A 55 -13.53 3.52 4.84
C ARG A 55 -14.03 3.34 6.26
N ILE A 56 -13.74 2.21 6.89
CA ILE A 56 -14.13 1.93 8.28
C ILE A 56 -13.51 2.96 9.24
N GLN A 57 -12.24 3.32 9.03
CA GLN A 57 -11.58 4.38 9.80
C GLN A 57 -12.27 5.74 9.60
N THR A 58 -12.63 6.08 8.35
CA THR A 58 -13.29 7.35 8.02
C THR A 58 -14.67 7.44 8.65
N ASP A 59 -15.45 6.36 8.59
CA ASP A 59 -16.78 6.28 9.19
C ASP A 59 -16.71 6.46 10.71
N ALA A 60 -15.73 5.83 11.36
CA ALA A 60 -15.52 5.97 12.80
C ALA A 60 -15.16 7.42 13.21
N ILE A 61 -14.25 8.07 12.48
CA ILE A 61 -13.89 9.49 12.72
C ILE A 61 -15.10 10.41 12.46
N THR A 62 -15.89 10.12 11.43
CA THR A 62 -17.09 10.89 11.09
C THR A 62 -18.17 10.77 12.17
N ALA A 63 -18.36 9.58 12.74
CA ALA A 63 -19.28 9.35 13.84
C ALA A 63 -18.86 10.14 15.09
N GLU A 64 -17.58 10.07 15.47
CA GLU A 64 -17.03 10.81 16.63
C GLU A 64 -17.18 12.32 16.46
N THR A 65 -16.83 12.86 15.28
CA THR A 65 -16.98 14.29 14.98
C THR A 65 -18.43 14.76 14.91
N SER A 66 -19.39 13.85 14.69
CA SER A 66 -20.83 14.14 14.70
C SER A 66 -21.43 14.17 16.11
N GLY A 67 -20.63 13.96 17.15
CA GLY A 67 -21.04 14.00 18.55
C GLY A 67 -21.48 12.66 19.11
N GLU A 68 -21.21 11.54 18.43
CA GLU A 68 -21.31 10.23 19.05
C GLU A 68 -20.13 10.03 20.00
N ASP A 69 -20.41 9.69 21.27
CA ASP A 69 -19.35 9.36 22.24
C ASP A 69 -18.51 8.19 21.73
N GLY A 70 -17.30 8.50 21.26
CA GLY A 70 -16.27 7.54 20.91
C GLY A 70 -15.73 6.88 22.17
N GLU A 71 -15.93 5.56 22.32
CA GLU A 71 -15.32 4.82 23.42
C GLU A 71 -13.87 4.49 23.05
N TYR A 72 -12.91 4.98 23.84
CA TYR A 72 -11.50 4.70 23.60
C TYR A 72 -11.21 3.19 23.70
N SER A 73 -10.51 2.65 22.70
CA SER A 73 -10.10 1.24 22.64
C SER A 73 -8.66 1.12 22.15
N VAL A 74 -7.80 0.50 22.96
CA VAL A 74 -6.40 0.22 22.59
C VAL A 74 -6.31 -0.62 21.32
N LEU A 75 -7.23 -1.58 21.14
CA LEU A 75 -7.27 -2.41 19.94
C LEU A 75 -7.63 -1.59 18.69
N PHE A 76 -8.56 -0.63 18.82
CA PHE A 76 -8.95 0.24 17.70
C PHE A 76 -7.83 1.22 17.35
N ALA A 77 -7.15 1.79 18.36
CA ALA A 77 -5.95 2.60 18.14
C ALA A 77 -4.86 1.81 17.41
N HIS A 78 -4.59 0.57 17.83
CA HIS A 78 -3.63 -0.31 17.15
C HIS A 78 -4.03 -0.61 15.69
N ALA A 79 -5.33 -0.81 15.43
CA ALA A 79 -5.83 -1.01 14.08
C ALA A 79 -5.60 0.23 13.20
N GLN A 80 -5.86 1.43 13.73
CA GLN A 80 -5.59 2.71 13.04
C GLN A 80 -4.09 2.90 12.74
N ASP A 81 -3.22 2.66 13.72
CA ASP A 81 -1.76 2.75 13.54
C ASP A 81 -1.26 1.80 12.45
N THR A 82 -1.76 0.56 12.48
CA THR A 82 -1.43 -0.47 11.49
C THR A 82 -1.86 -0.04 10.10
N LEU A 83 -3.11 0.39 9.94
CA LEU A 83 -3.67 0.90 8.68
C LEU A 83 -2.84 2.04 8.11
N MET A 84 -2.55 3.08 8.91
CA MET A 84 -1.84 4.25 8.42
C MET A 84 -0.38 3.95 8.07
N THR A 85 0.27 3.06 8.82
CA THR A 85 1.63 2.59 8.50
C THR A 85 1.66 1.90 7.14
N ILE A 86 0.71 0.98 6.90
CA ILE A 86 0.65 0.22 5.64
C ILE A 86 0.25 1.12 4.47
N TYR A 87 -0.64 2.08 4.68
CA TYR A 87 -0.96 3.07 3.67
C TYR A 87 0.29 3.87 3.24
N SER A 88 1.15 4.23 4.19
CA SER A 88 2.45 4.86 3.91
C SER A 88 3.38 3.93 3.13
N GLU A 89 3.50 2.65 3.53
CA GLU A 89 4.27 1.62 2.82
C GLU A 89 3.85 1.50 1.35
N ILE A 90 2.54 1.42 1.08
CA ILE A 90 1.98 1.33 -0.28
C ILE A 90 2.33 2.57 -1.11
N ASN A 91 2.27 3.77 -0.51
CA ASN A 91 2.65 5.00 -1.19
C ASN A 91 4.14 5.02 -1.55
N ILE A 92 5.00 4.52 -0.67
CA ILE A 92 6.43 4.37 -0.95
C ILE A 92 6.64 3.34 -2.07
N ALA A 93 5.99 2.17 -2.01
CA ALA A 93 6.09 1.12 -3.04
C ALA A 93 5.71 1.64 -4.43
N LYS A 94 4.64 2.45 -4.54
CA LYS A 94 4.27 3.15 -5.80
C LYS A 94 5.38 4.05 -6.33
N ARG A 95 6.06 4.78 -5.45
CA ARG A 95 7.18 5.67 -5.84
C ARG A 95 8.40 4.85 -6.25
N MET A 96 8.70 3.77 -5.54
CA MET A 96 9.78 2.86 -5.89
C MET A 96 9.55 2.25 -7.28
N LEU A 97 8.35 1.73 -7.56
CA LEU A 97 8.00 1.21 -8.88
C LEU A 97 8.26 2.24 -9.99
N ALA A 98 7.80 3.48 -9.79
CA ALA A 98 8.00 4.55 -10.77
C ALA A 98 9.50 4.88 -10.97
N ILE A 99 10.28 4.90 -9.89
CA ILE A 99 11.73 5.16 -9.93
C ILE A 99 12.46 4.04 -10.68
N PHE A 100 12.18 2.77 -10.35
CA PHE A 100 12.83 1.63 -11.01
C PHE A 100 12.45 1.54 -12.49
N LYS A 101 11.18 1.77 -12.85
CA LYS A 101 10.76 1.88 -14.27
C LYS A 101 11.46 3.01 -15.03
N ALA A 102 11.82 4.10 -14.35
CA ALA A 102 12.54 5.20 -14.97
C ALA A 102 14.02 4.86 -15.18
N TYR A 103 14.64 4.16 -14.22
CA TYR A 103 16.01 3.68 -14.36
C TYR A 103 16.14 2.60 -15.42
N ASP A 104 15.24 1.63 -15.45
CA ASP A 104 15.19 0.55 -16.43
C ASP A 104 15.17 1.11 -17.87
N ARG A 105 14.22 2.01 -18.16
CA ARG A 105 14.16 2.72 -19.45
C ARG A 105 15.42 3.49 -19.80
N ARG A 106 16.10 4.08 -18.80
CA ARG A 106 17.34 4.82 -19.02
C ARG A 106 18.48 3.88 -19.36
N ILE A 107 18.54 2.71 -18.73
CA ILE A 107 19.53 1.68 -19.01
C ILE A 107 19.32 1.13 -20.43
N GLU A 108 18.09 0.76 -20.79
CA GLU A 108 17.75 0.33 -22.17
C GLU A 108 18.21 1.35 -23.22
N GLN A 109 17.93 2.65 -22.98
CA GLN A 109 18.37 3.72 -23.89
C GLN A 109 19.89 3.84 -24.02
N LEU A 110 20.65 3.54 -22.96
CA LEU A 110 22.10 3.56 -22.98
C LEU A 110 22.65 2.32 -23.71
N GLU A 111 22.08 1.15 -23.45
CA GLU A 111 22.45 -0.11 -24.12
C GLU A 111 22.22 0.00 -25.64
N SER A 112 21.04 0.46 -26.07
CA SER A 112 20.76 0.69 -27.50
C SER A 112 21.59 1.79 -28.14
N ARG A 113 22.23 2.67 -27.36
CA ARG A 113 23.19 3.66 -27.90
C ARG A 113 24.56 3.04 -28.11
N LEU A 114 25.03 2.22 -27.16
CA LEU A 114 26.29 1.51 -27.25
C LEU A 114 26.30 0.56 -28.44
N GLU A 115 25.23 -0.23 -28.63
CA GLU A 115 25.10 -1.14 -29.78
C GLU A 115 25.23 -0.40 -31.13
N ARG A 116 24.63 0.79 -31.24
CA ARG A 116 24.71 1.62 -32.46
C ARG A 116 26.09 2.25 -32.68
N GLU A 117 26.85 2.50 -31.62
CA GLU A 117 28.21 3.01 -31.74
C GLU A 117 29.16 1.88 -32.17
N GLU A 118 28.99 0.66 -31.65
CA GLU A 118 29.75 -0.54 -32.06
C GLU A 118 29.48 -0.98 -33.51
N GLU A 119 28.28 -0.79 -34.04
CA GLU A 119 27.94 -1.11 -35.44
C GLU A 119 28.54 -0.11 -36.45
N ASN A 120 28.98 1.07 -36.01
CA ASN A 120 29.47 2.15 -36.87
C ASN A 120 31.02 2.28 -36.89
N ASP A 121 31.73 1.51 -36.06
CA ASP A 121 33.21 1.38 -36.03
C ASP A 121 33.69 0.12 -36.79
#